data_AF-A0A2A7SIM6-F1
#
_entry.id   AF-A0A2A7SIM6-F1
#
_cell.length_a   1.000
_cell.length_b   1.000
_cell.length_c   1.000
_cell.angle_alpha   90.00
_cell.angle_beta   90.00
_cell.angle_gamma   90.00
#
_symmetry.space_group_name_H-M   'P 1'
#
loop_
_entity.id
_entity.type
_entity.pdbx_description
1 polymer ?
#
loop_
_entity_poly.entity_id
_entity_poly.type
_entity_poly.pdbx_seq_one_letter_code
_entity_poly.pdbx_strand_id
1 'polypeptide(L)'
;MKCRLLVPSLSLLLLAACAQPQPSDMVRICDGQGCSDRPKNQVTTEFKDGVNDREDPRIAALKESAKAQPKAAYDLGLRYFRGDGVRQDSYQALNWMRSAAERGDLRAQKALGVYYLFGLEEMGSDPREAEKWLSIAAGRGDKESEKLLQQAREAKKADEEDFKWRTRWRDVYYGYWNSGYPYYGTWQQTTWYWY
;
A
#
# COMPACT_ATOMS: atom_id res chain seq x y z
N MET A 1 -31.42 -13.08 -75.89
CA MET A 1 -31.31 -14.41 -76.53
C MET A 1 -30.20 -15.19 -75.84
N LYS A 2 -30.42 -16.49 -75.65
CA LYS A 2 -29.72 -17.42 -74.72
C LYS A 2 -28.27 -17.76 -75.14
N CYS A 3 -27.40 -18.06 -74.16
CA CYS A 3 -26.34 -19.10 -74.25
C CYS A 3 -25.72 -19.31 -72.85
N ARG A 4 -26.21 -20.29 -72.07
CA ARG A 4 -25.72 -21.69 -71.93
C ARG A 4 -24.37 -21.82 -71.22
N LEU A 5 -24.47 -22.40 -70.02
CA LEU A 5 -23.45 -23.07 -69.23
C LEU A 5 -22.62 -24.05 -70.09
N LEU A 6 -21.30 -24.06 -69.87
CA LEU A 6 -20.44 -25.25 -70.01
C LEU A 6 -19.12 -25.01 -69.27
N VAL A 7 -18.96 -25.72 -68.16
CA VAL A 7 -17.70 -25.91 -67.45
C VAL A 7 -16.90 -26.98 -68.20
N PRO A 8 -15.57 -26.86 -68.28
CA PRO A 8 -14.74 -28.04 -68.16
C PRO A 8 -13.69 -27.85 -67.06
N SER A 9 -13.79 -28.78 -66.10
CA SER A 9 -12.73 -29.36 -65.28
C SER A 9 -11.28 -28.98 -65.64
N LEU A 10 -10.62 -28.26 -64.75
CA LEU A 10 -9.17 -28.40 -64.54
C LEU A 10 -8.92 -28.55 -63.05
N SER A 11 -8.41 -29.73 -62.71
CA SER A 11 -7.95 -30.16 -61.40
C SER A 11 -6.90 -29.19 -60.86
N LEU A 12 -7.25 -28.39 -59.84
CA LEU A 12 -6.27 -27.62 -59.06
C LEU A 12 -6.07 -28.27 -57.69
N LEU A 13 -4.81 -28.55 -57.43
CA LEU A 13 -4.21 -29.16 -56.26
C LEU A 13 -4.70 -28.55 -54.93
N LEU A 14 -4.88 -29.45 -53.96
CA LEU A 14 -5.00 -29.19 -52.53
C LEU A 14 -3.93 -28.21 -52.05
N LEU A 15 -4.36 -27.02 -51.63
CA LEU A 15 -3.72 -26.30 -50.54
C LEU A 15 -4.67 -26.41 -49.34
N ALA A 16 -4.48 -27.47 -48.55
CA ALA A 16 -4.95 -27.48 -47.18
C ALA A 16 -4.13 -26.42 -46.42
N ALA A 17 -4.59 -25.16 -46.50
CA ALA A 17 -4.16 -24.15 -45.57
C ALA A 17 -4.62 -24.63 -44.19
N CYS A 18 -3.67 -25.07 -43.36
CA CYS A 18 -3.91 -25.22 -41.94
C CYS A 18 -4.34 -23.86 -41.40
N ALA A 19 -5.65 -23.62 -41.33
CA ALA A 19 -6.20 -22.51 -40.58
C ALA A 19 -5.89 -22.78 -39.11
N GLN A 20 -4.75 -22.29 -38.64
CA GLN A 20 -4.49 -22.24 -37.22
C GLN A 20 -5.63 -21.43 -36.58
N PRO A 21 -6.34 -21.99 -35.58
CA PRO A 21 -7.42 -21.26 -34.93
C PRO A 21 -6.83 -19.97 -34.34
N GLN A 22 -7.42 -18.83 -34.73
CA GLN A 22 -7.10 -17.53 -34.18
C GLN A 22 -7.18 -17.63 -32.64
N PRO A 23 -6.17 -17.15 -31.89
CA PRO A 23 -6.20 -17.25 -30.44
C PRO A 23 -7.42 -16.50 -29.91
N SER A 24 -8.39 -17.22 -29.35
CA SER A 24 -9.59 -16.58 -28.80
C SER A 24 -9.18 -15.71 -27.61
N ASP A 25 -9.63 -14.46 -27.65
CA ASP A 25 -9.41 -13.50 -26.56
C ASP A 25 -10.33 -13.74 -25.36
N MET A 26 -11.17 -14.79 -25.43
CA MET A 26 -12.11 -15.19 -24.38
C MET A 26 -11.67 -16.49 -23.70
N VAL A 27 -11.85 -16.55 -22.39
CA VAL A 27 -11.65 -17.70 -21.50
C VAL A 27 -12.98 -18.04 -20.84
N ARG A 28 -13.37 -19.32 -20.92
CA ARG A 28 -14.54 -19.84 -20.22
C ARG A 28 -14.19 -20.12 -18.75
N ILE A 29 -14.93 -19.49 -17.84
CA ILE A 29 -14.79 -19.65 -16.38
C ILE A 29 -16.07 -20.27 -15.84
N CYS A 30 -15.94 -21.35 -15.07
CA CYS A 30 -17.05 -22.03 -14.43
C CYS A 30 -16.92 -21.94 -12.91
N ASP A 31 -18.02 -21.59 -12.23
CA ASP A 31 -18.14 -21.62 -10.78
C ASP A 31 -19.39 -22.44 -10.36
N GLY A 32 -19.70 -22.46 -9.06
CA GLY A 32 -20.87 -23.17 -8.53
C GLY A 32 -22.23 -22.65 -9.01
N GLN A 33 -22.27 -21.54 -9.76
CA GLN A 33 -23.48 -20.96 -10.34
C GLN A 33 -23.56 -21.13 -11.87
N GLY A 34 -22.48 -21.59 -12.53
CA GLY A 34 -22.48 -21.93 -13.95
C GLY A 34 -21.20 -21.52 -14.68
N CYS A 35 -21.22 -21.62 -16.00
CA CYS A 35 -20.08 -21.28 -16.86
C CYS A 35 -20.36 -20.00 -17.67
N SER A 36 -19.43 -19.04 -17.66
CA SER A 36 -19.47 -17.82 -18.46
C SER A 36 -18.14 -17.56 -19.17
N ASP A 37 -18.18 -16.96 -20.35
CA ASP A 37 -16.99 -16.63 -21.12
C ASP A 37 -16.59 -15.18 -20.85
N ARG A 38 -15.32 -14.95 -20.43
CA ARG A 38 -14.76 -13.64 -20.09
C ARG A 38 -13.52 -13.33 -20.91
N PRO A 39 -13.28 -12.07 -21.31
CA PRO A 39 -12.08 -11.76 -22.06
C PRO A 39 -10.83 -11.83 -21.17
N LYS A 40 -9.71 -12.30 -21.73
CA LYS A 40 -8.44 -12.56 -21.02
C LYS A 40 -7.87 -11.33 -20.32
N ASN A 41 -8.16 -10.16 -20.86
CA ASN A 41 -7.71 -8.87 -20.36
C ASN A 41 -8.66 -8.24 -19.32
N GLN A 42 -9.77 -8.91 -18.96
CA GLN A 42 -10.65 -8.43 -17.91
C GLN A 42 -10.17 -8.94 -16.56
N VAL A 43 -9.46 -8.08 -15.83
CA VAL A 43 -9.17 -8.31 -14.41
C VAL A 43 -10.51 -8.29 -13.68
N THR A 44 -10.87 -9.40 -13.02
CA THR A 44 -12.12 -9.55 -12.24
C THR A 44 -12.14 -8.75 -10.94
N THR A 45 -11.15 -7.90 -10.70
CA THR A 45 -11.15 -6.94 -9.59
C THR A 45 -11.86 -5.65 -10.02
N GLU A 46 -13.07 -5.76 -10.54
CA GLU A 46 -14.04 -4.71 -10.27
C GLU A 46 -14.49 -4.96 -8.83
N PHE A 47 -13.71 -4.45 -7.87
CA PHE A 47 -14.32 -4.00 -6.63
C PHE A 47 -15.32 -2.95 -7.07
N LYS A 48 -16.59 -3.34 -7.21
CA LYS A 48 -17.69 -2.39 -7.31
C LYS A 48 -17.76 -1.71 -5.95
N ASP A 49 -16.90 -0.73 -5.75
CA ASP A 49 -17.13 0.36 -4.82
C ASP A 49 -18.27 1.17 -5.44
N GLY A 50 -19.48 0.60 -5.45
CA GLY A 50 -20.72 1.24 -5.87
C GLY A 50 -21.18 2.26 -4.84
N VAL A 51 -20.25 3.05 -4.29
CA VAL A 51 -20.53 4.26 -3.55
C VAL A 51 -20.23 5.37 -4.55
N ASN A 52 -21.23 6.17 -4.90
CA ASN A 52 -21.03 7.38 -5.70
C ASN A 52 -19.77 8.12 -5.22
N ASP A 53 -18.79 8.34 -6.10
CA ASP A 53 -17.58 9.16 -5.87
C ASP A 53 -17.89 10.65 -5.59
N ARG A 54 -19.15 10.98 -5.30
CA ARG A 54 -19.52 12.23 -4.67
C ARG A 54 -19.26 12.05 -3.18
N GLU A 55 -18.11 12.53 -2.75
CA GLU A 55 -17.81 12.72 -1.33
C GLU A 55 -19.08 13.19 -0.61
N ASP A 56 -19.56 12.39 0.36
CA ASP A 56 -20.82 12.67 1.04
C ASP A 56 -20.77 14.11 1.54
N PRO A 57 -21.75 14.98 1.23
CA PRO A 57 -21.73 16.38 1.62
C PRO A 57 -21.53 16.57 3.14
N ARG A 58 -21.89 15.57 3.95
CA ARG A 58 -21.59 15.52 5.39
C ARG A 58 -20.09 15.42 5.67
N ILE A 59 -19.37 14.57 4.93
CA ILE A 59 -17.90 14.45 5.02
C ILE A 59 -17.24 15.75 4.60
N ALA A 60 -17.71 16.35 3.51
CA ALA A 60 -17.20 17.64 3.04
C ALA A 60 -17.38 18.73 4.11
N ALA A 61 -18.57 18.83 4.72
CA ALA A 61 -18.84 19.77 5.81
C ALA A 61 -17.96 19.51 7.06
N LEU A 62 -17.69 18.23 7.39
CA LEU A 62 -16.77 17.87 8.47
C LEU A 62 -15.33 18.29 8.15
N LYS A 63 -14.87 18.10 6.90
CA LYS A 63 -13.53 18.54 6.45
C LYS A 63 -13.38 20.05 6.51
N GLU A 64 -14.40 20.81 6.10
CA GLU A 64 -14.38 22.27 6.23
C GLU A 64 -14.34 22.71 7.70
N SER A 65 -15.13 22.06 8.57
CA SER A 65 -15.10 22.30 10.01
C SER A 65 -13.73 21.98 10.62
N ALA A 66 -13.09 20.89 10.16
CA ALA A 66 -11.75 20.47 10.56
C ALA A 66 -10.67 21.48 10.16
N LYS A 67 -10.77 22.09 8.97
CA LYS A 67 -9.87 23.17 8.55
C LYS A 67 -9.99 24.39 9.46
N ALA A 68 -11.21 24.75 9.87
CA ALA A 68 -11.44 25.90 10.72
C ALA A 68 -10.99 25.67 12.18
N GLN A 69 -11.27 24.51 12.76
CA GLN A 69 -11.03 24.25 14.19
C GLN A 69 -10.11 23.05 14.42
N PRO A 70 -9.06 23.18 15.27
CA PRO A 70 -8.14 22.08 15.51
C PRO A 70 -8.79 20.92 16.27
N LYS A 71 -9.75 21.22 17.16
CA LYS A 71 -10.58 20.20 17.82
C LYS A 71 -11.40 19.37 16.83
N ALA A 72 -12.00 20.02 15.83
CA ALA A 72 -12.78 19.34 14.80
C ALA A 72 -11.91 18.47 13.89
N ALA A 73 -10.68 18.88 13.60
CA ALA A 73 -9.73 18.03 12.87
C ALA A 73 -9.30 16.80 13.66
N TYR A 74 -9.10 16.94 14.98
CA TYR A 74 -8.84 15.79 15.84
C TYR A 74 -10.03 14.81 15.84
N ASP A 75 -11.26 15.33 15.99
CA ASP A 75 -12.47 14.51 15.99
C ASP A 75 -12.71 13.85 14.63
N LEU A 76 -12.41 14.53 13.52
CA LEU A 76 -12.46 13.96 12.18
C LEU A 76 -11.42 12.85 12.01
N GLY A 77 -10.20 13.03 12.53
CA GLY A 77 -9.19 11.98 12.58
C GLY A 77 -9.69 10.75 13.33
N LEU A 78 -10.33 10.92 14.50
CA LEU A 78 -10.92 9.80 15.24
C LEU A 78 -12.01 9.07 14.46
N ARG A 79 -12.84 9.79 13.69
CA ARG A 79 -13.85 9.17 12.82
C ARG A 79 -13.21 8.33 11.73
N TYR A 80 -12.16 8.83 11.09
CA TYR A 80 -11.39 8.06 10.10
C TYR A 80 -10.73 6.82 10.69
N PHE A 81 -10.26 6.88 11.94
CA PHE A 81 -9.73 5.70 12.63
C PHE A 81 -10.78 4.63 12.92
N ARG A 82 -12.00 5.04 13.28
CA ARG A 82 -13.08 4.11 13.67
C ARG A 82 -13.96 3.67 12.51
N GLY A 83 -13.93 4.40 11.39
CA GLY A 83 -14.90 4.24 10.33
C GLY A 83 -16.28 4.82 10.68
N ASP A 84 -16.36 5.79 11.59
CA ASP A 84 -17.63 6.35 12.09
C ASP A 84 -18.27 7.30 11.07
N GLY A 85 -19.07 6.72 10.16
CA GLY A 85 -19.73 7.45 9.08
C GLY A 85 -18.79 7.88 7.95
N VAL A 86 -17.55 7.39 7.96
CA VAL A 86 -16.52 7.57 6.94
C VAL A 86 -15.88 6.21 6.66
N ARG A 87 -15.30 5.98 5.47
CA ARG A 87 -14.48 4.77 5.27
C ARG A 87 -13.27 4.82 6.20
N GLN A 88 -13.01 3.72 6.93
CA GLN A 88 -11.86 3.64 7.82
C GLN A 88 -10.57 3.84 7.01
N ASP A 89 -9.76 4.80 7.44
CA ASP A 89 -8.49 5.15 6.82
C ASP A 89 -7.57 5.75 7.88
N SER A 90 -6.71 4.90 8.43
CA SER A 90 -5.76 5.24 9.48
C SER A 90 -4.71 6.27 9.03
N TYR A 91 -4.35 6.30 7.74
CA TYR A 91 -3.40 7.27 7.20
C TYR A 91 -4.02 8.66 7.07
N GLN A 92 -5.25 8.75 6.55
CA GLN A 92 -5.98 10.02 6.55
C GLN A 92 -6.24 10.51 7.96
N ALA A 93 -6.54 9.60 8.89
CA ALA A 93 -6.74 9.94 10.29
C ALA A 93 -5.50 10.60 10.91
N LEU A 94 -4.32 10.01 10.71
CA LEU A 94 -3.05 10.59 11.17
C LEU A 94 -2.79 11.97 10.57
N ASN A 95 -3.09 12.18 9.29
CA ASN A 95 -2.90 13.48 8.63
C ASN A 95 -3.77 14.58 9.26
N TRP A 96 -5.04 14.29 9.52
CA TRP A 96 -5.94 15.23 10.21
C TRP A 96 -5.52 15.49 11.65
N MET A 97 -5.08 14.46 12.38
CA MET A 97 -4.55 14.61 13.73
C MET A 97 -3.25 15.43 13.75
N ARG A 98 -2.36 15.23 12.77
CA ARG A 98 -1.13 16.04 12.61
C ARG A 98 -1.47 17.50 12.41
N SER A 99 -2.39 17.82 11.50
CA SER A 99 -2.88 19.19 11.31
C SER A 99 -3.49 19.79 12.58
N ALA A 100 -4.21 19.01 13.38
CA ALA A 100 -4.75 19.45 14.67
C ALA A 100 -3.64 19.72 15.71
N ALA A 101 -2.64 18.85 15.77
CA ALA A 101 -1.53 18.95 16.71
C ALA A 101 -0.59 20.13 16.39
N GLU A 102 -0.33 20.39 15.11
CA GLU A 102 0.43 21.55 14.62
C GLU A 102 -0.28 22.87 14.96
N ARG A 103 -1.62 22.87 14.89
CA ARG A 103 -2.45 24.02 15.33
C ARG A 103 -2.65 24.08 16.86
N GLY A 104 -1.97 23.22 17.61
CA GLY A 104 -1.88 23.32 19.06
C GLY A 104 -2.99 22.60 19.84
N ASP A 105 -3.77 21.69 19.24
CA ASP A 105 -4.68 20.85 20.02
C ASP A 105 -3.88 19.84 20.86
N LEU A 106 -4.03 19.93 22.19
CA LEU A 106 -3.30 19.10 23.15
C LEU A 106 -3.65 17.61 23.02
N ARG A 107 -4.92 17.28 22.71
CA ARG A 107 -5.37 15.88 22.59
C ARG A 107 -4.76 15.25 21.34
N ALA A 108 -4.69 16.00 20.24
CA ALA A 108 -4.02 15.58 19.02
C ALA A 108 -2.51 15.37 19.22
N GLN A 109 -1.83 16.28 19.92
CA GLN A 109 -0.40 16.13 20.24
C GLN A 109 -0.13 14.86 21.03
N LYS A 110 -0.91 14.62 22.10
CA LYS A 110 -0.81 13.40 22.89
C LYS A 110 -1.12 12.15 22.07
N ALA A 111 -2.19 12.17 21.28
CA ALA A 111 -2.59 11.02 20.47
C ALA A 111 -1.51 10.65 19.43
N LEU A 112 -0.94 11.62 18.72
CA LEU A 112 0.18 11.37 17.80
C LEU A 112 1.39 10.80 18.53
N GLY A 113 1.73 11.35 19.69
CA GLY A 113 2.79 10.83 20.54
C GLY A 113 2.61 9.35 20.88
N VAL A 114 1.39 8.96 21.25
CA VAL A 114 1.02 7.56 21.51
C VAL A 114 1.11 6.70 20.25
N TYR A 115 0.55 7.16 19.13
CA TYR A 115 0.56 6.39 17.88
C TYR A 115 1.97 6.17 17.34
N TYR A 116 2.85 7.16 17.44
CA TYR A 116 4.26 6.98 17.06
C TYR A 116 5.02 6.09 18.04
N LEU A 117 4.68 6.09 19.32
CA LEU A 117 5.37 5.26 20.31
C LEU A 117 5.08 3.77 20.13
N PHE A 118 3.80 3.42 19.97
CA PHE A 118 3.38 2.01 19.82
C PHE A 118 3.37 1.54 18.37
N GLY A 119 3.47 2.48 17.43
CA GLY A 119 3.26 2.22 16.01
C GLY A 119 1.78 2.08 15.66
N LEU A 120 1.51 2.22 14.37
CA LEU A 120 0.17 2.10 13.81
C LEU A 120 0.21 1.26 12.55
N GLU A 121 -0.54 0.16 12.55
CA GLU A 121 -0.64 -0.76 11.41
C GLU A 121 0.76 -1.12 10.87
N GLU A 122 1.02 -0.82 9.60
CA GLU A 122 2.28 -1.14 8.91
C GLU A 122 3.37 -0.07 9.11
N MET A 123 3.05 1.09 9.68
CA MET A 123 3.98 2.22 9.83
C MET A 123 5.12 1.93 10.83
N GLY A 124 4.95 0.95 11.71
CA GLY A 124 5.88 0.68 12.81
C GLY A 124 5.95 1.82 13.83
N SER A 125 6.76 1.64 14.88
CA SER A 125 7.01 2.69 15.88
C SER A 125 8.09 3.66 15.41
N ASP A 126 7.91 4.95 15.71
CA ASP A 126 8.92 6.00 15.58
C ASP A 126 9.09 6.73 16.93
N PRO A 127 10.01 6.26 17.79
CA PRO A 127 10.24 6.86 19.09
C PRO A 127 10.73 8.32 19.03
N ARG A 128 11.33 8.76 17.92
CA ARG A 128 11.82 10.15 17.77
C ARG A 128 10.65 11.11 17.64
N GLU A 129 9.70 10.78 16.76
CA GLU A 129 8.50 11.61 16.60
C GLU A 129 7.54 11.46 17.77
N ALA A 130 7.50 10.30 18.43
CA ALA A 130 6.83 10.15 19.70
C ALA A 130 7.37 11.12 20.76
N GLU A 131 8.69 11.17 20.96
CA GLU A 131 9.34 12.07 21.92
C GLU A 131 8.97 13.53 21.63
N LYS A 132 9.04 13.93 20.36
CA LYS A 132 8.71 15.30 19.93
C LYS A 132 7.28 15.69 20.32
N TRP A 133 6.27 14.91 19.95
CA TRP A 133 4.87 15.25 20.23
C TRP A 133 4.52 15.15 21.72
N LEU A 134 5.04 14.12 22.41
CA LEU A 134 4.84 13.95 23.85
C LEU A 134 5.52 15.05 24.66
N SER A 135 6.68 15.55 24.23
CA SER A 135 7.36 16.66 24.92
C SER A 135 6.55 17.95 24.91
N ILE A 136 5.85 18.23 23.80
CA ILE A 136 4.97 19.40 23.68
C ILE A 136 3.77 19.26 24.62
N ALA A 137 3.15 18.07 24.67
CA ALA A 137 2.02 17.80 25.53
C ALA A 137 2.40 17.80 27.02
N ALA A 138 3.53 17.19 27.37
CA ALA A 138 4.08 17.18 28.74
C ALA A 138 4.45 18.60 29.20
N GLY A 139 5.05 19.43 28.32
CA GLY A 139 5.37 20.83 28.62
C GLY A 139 4.14 21.70 28.91
N ARG A 140 2.94 21.25 28.53
CA ARG A 140 1.65 21.88 28.85
C ARG A 140 0.97 21.31 30.09
N GLY A 141 1.66 20.42 30.82
CA GLY A 141 1.20 19.84 32.08
C GLY A 141 0.43 18.52 31.96
N ASP A 142 0.41 17.87 30.80
CA ASP A 142 -0.19 16.53 30.68
C ASP A 142 0.73 15.47 31.34
N LYS A 143 0.32 15.02 32.53
CA LYS A 143 1.06 14.04 33.35
C LYS A 143 1.17 12.67 32.69
N GLU A 144 0.24 12.31 31.82
CA GLU A 144 0.28 11.03 31.11
C GLU A 144 1.33 11.08 29.99
N SER A 145 1.35 12.18 29.23
CA SER A 145 2.38 12.46 28.23
C SER A 145 3.77 12.52 28.85
N GLU A 146 3.93 13.02 30.07
CA GLU A 146 5.22 12.99 30.77
C GLU A 146 5.72 11.55 31.04
N LYS A 147 4.82 10.65 31.47
CA LYS A 147 5.16 9.23 31.65
C LYS A 147 5.53 8.56 30.33
N LEU A 148 4.74 8.81 29.29
CA LEU A 148 4.98 8.26 27.96
C LEU A 148 6.24 8.85 27.31
N LEU A 149 6.58 10.11 27.62
CA LEU A 149 7.80 10.75 27.15
C LEU A 149 9.04 10.01 27.63
N GLN A 150 9.03 9.53 28.88
CA GLN A 150 10.12 8.73 29.42
C GLN A 150 10.27 7.41 28.63
N GLN A 151 9.15 6.72 28.36
CA GLN A 151 9.15 5.51 27.54
C GLN A 151 9.64 5.77 26.11
N ALA A 152 9.24 6.89 25.49
CA ALA A 152 9.69 7.27 24.16
C ALA A 152 11.20 7.53 24.09
N ARG A 153 11.77 8.17 25.12
CA ARG A 153 13.23 8.40 25.22
C ARG A 153 14.01 7.10 25.37
N GLU A 154 13.50 6.18 26.16
CA GLU A 154 14.11 4.85 26.35
C GLU A 154 14.05 4.04 25.04
N ALA A 155 12.90 4.01 24.38
CA ALA A 155 12.74 3.36 23.08
C ALA A 155 13.67 3.98 22.01
N LYS A 156 13.76 5.32 21.95
CA LYS A 156 14.68 6.01 21.05
C LYS A 156 16.14 5.64 21.30
N LYS A 157 16.55 5.55 22.57
CA LYS A 157 17.91 5.14 22.92
C LYS A 157 18.17 3.69 22.51
N ALA A 158 17.21 2.79 22.74
CA ALA A 158 17.31 1.40 22.32
C ALA A 158 17.45 1.29 20.79
N ASP A 159 16.65 2.03 20.03
CA ASP A 159 16.74 2.09 18.56
C ASP A 159 18.10 2.62 18.08
N GLU A 160 18.63 3.64 18.75
CA GLU A 160 19.95 4.19 18.44
C GLU A 160 21.09 3.21 18.74
N GLU A 161 21.00 2.48 19.85
CA GLU A 161 21.96 1.45 20.22
C GLU A 161 21.91 0.26 19.28
N ASP A 162 20.72 -0.20 18.93
CA ASP A 162 20.50 -1.25 17.93
C ASP A 162 21.01 -0.84 16.55
N PHE A 163 20.72 0.39 16.10
CA PHE A 163 21.27 0.90 14.84
C PHE A 163 22.80 0.96 14.85
N LYS A 164 23.41 1.40 15.96
CA LYS A 164 24.87 1.42 16.13
C LYS A 164 25.44 0.01 16.09
N TRP A 165 24.82 -0.94 16.79
CA TRP A 165 25.25 -2.34 16.80
C TRP A 165 25.16 -2.94 15.40
N ARG A 166 24.01 -2.81 14.71
CA ARG A 166 23.81 -3.27 13.34
C ARG A 166 24.82 -2.66 12.38
N THR A 167 25.12 -1.37 12.53
CA THR A 167 26.11 -0.67 11.71
C THR A 167 27.52 -1.17 12.00
N ARG A 168 27.90 -1.37 13.27
CA ARG A 168 29.22 -1.87 13.65
C ARG A 168 29.48 -3.27 13.09
N TRP A 169 28.47 -4.13 13.09
CA TRP A 169 28.56 -5.49 12.59
C TRP A 169 28.25 -5.63 11.10
N ARG A 170 27.81 -4.56 10.43
CA ARG A 170 27.48 -4.56 9.00
C ARG A 170 28.65 -5.04 8.15
N ASP A 171 29.84 -4.49 8.39
CA ASP A 171 31.04 -4.82 7.61
C ASP A 171 31.48 -6.28 7.84
N VAL A 172 31.37 -6.76 9.08
CA VAL A 172 31.69 -8.14 9.44
C VAL A 172 30.69 -9.10 8.79
N TYR A 173 29.39 -8.78 8.84
CA TYR A 173 28.32 -9.59 8.27
C TYR A 173 28.44 -9.69 6.74
N TYR A 174 28.62 -8.57 6.05
CA TYR A 174 28.82 -8.58 4.59
C TYR A 174 30.16 -9.17 4.19
N GLY A 175 31.22 -8.97 4.98
CA GLY A 175 32.50 -9.64 4.77
C GLY A 175 32.37 -11.16 4.84
N TYR A 176 31.68 -11.69 5.85
CA TYR A 176 31.39 -13.12 6.00
C TYR A 176 30.52 -13.65 4.84
N TRP A 177 29.45 -12.95 4.48
CA TRP A 177 28.59 -13.33 3.35
C TRP A 177 29.34 -13.33 2.01
N ASN A 178 30.15 -12.30 1.73
CA ASN A 178 30.91 -12.19 0.48
C ASN A 178 32.05 -13.22 0.38
N SER A 179 32.58 -13.71 1.50
CA SER A 179 33.65 -14.71 1.54
C SER A 179 33.13 -16.15 1.63
N GLY A 180 31.92 -16.36 2.17
CA GLY A 180 31.30 -17.68 2.35
C GLY A 180 30.52 -18.20 1.13
N TYR A 181 30.07 -17.31 0.24
CA TYR A 181 29.36 -17.68 -1.00
C TYR A 181 30.00 -17.03 -2.23
N PRO A 182 31.14 -17.53 -2.70
CA PRO A 182 31.67 -17.11 -3.97
C PRO A 182 30.85 -17.77 -5.08
N TYR A 183 29.68 -17.21 -5.41
CA TYR A 183 29.02 -17.54 -6.69
C TYR A 183 29.84 -16.89 -7.82
N TYR A 184 30.97 -17.49 -8.19
CA TYR A 184 31.70 -17.10 -9.39
C TYR A 184 30.96 -17.64 -10.62
N GLY A 185 29.86 -16.98 -10.96
CA GLY A 185 29.20 -17.13 -12.24
C GLY A 185 30.00 -16.39 -13.30
N THR A 186 30.75 -17.08 -14.15
CA THR A 186 31.35 -16.42 -15.33
C THR A 186 30.47 -16.65 -16.55
N TRP A 187 30.18 -15.58 -17.30
CA TRP A 187 29.49 -15.69 -18.58
C TRP A 187 30.54 -15.86 -19.68
N GLN A 188 30.58 -17.03 -20.31
CA GLN A 188 31.42 -17.26 -21.49
C GLN A 188 30.61 -17.92 -22.60
N GLN A 189 30.72 -17.33 -23.80
CA GLN A 189 30.30 -17.83 -25.11
C GLN A 189 28.84 -18.25 -25.32
N THR A 190 27.96 -18.26 -24.30
CA THR A 190 26.46 -18.25 -24.31
C THR A 190 25.86 -18.88 -23.04
N THR A 191 26.68 -19.42 -22.12
CA THR A 191 26.18 -20.16 -20.94
C THR A 191 26.81 -19.65 -19.65
N TRP A 192 26.04 -19.71 -18.56
CA TRP A 192 26.52 -19.43 -17.21
C TRP A 192 27.26 -20.63 -16.64
N TYR A 193 28.49 -20.41 -16.19
CA TYR A 193 29.27 -21.40 -15.45
C TYR A 193 29.34 -21.00 -13.98
N TRP A 194 28.80 -21.84 -13.10
CA TRP A 194 28.89 -21.70 -11.64
C TRP A 194 29.97 -22.65 -11.11
N TYR A 195 30.83 -22.17 -10.21
CA TYR A 195 31.78 -22.97 -9.44
C TYR A 195 31.26 -23.25 -8.04
#